data_AF-A0A2N2XPU9-F1
#
_entry.id   AF-A0A2N2XPU9-F1
#
_cell.length_a   1.000
_cell.length_b   1.000
_cell.length_c   1.000
_cell.angle_alpha   90.00
_cell.angle_beta   90.00
_cell.angle_gamma   90.00
#
_symmetry.space_group_name_H-M   'P 1'
#
loop_
_entity.id
_entity.type
_entity.pdbx_description
1 polymer ?
#
loop_
_entity_poly.entity_id
_entity_poly.type
_entity_poly.pdbx_seq_one_letter_code
_entity_poly.pdbx_strand_id
1 'polypeptide(L)'
;MFFGFFLFNCGSPSEKSSTQTNNDDSLKNNTVSTSNMDLLQGKWQSTDDKTNFLVFEKNHRKEIVEGMENWDDEIFELQDHCLNESDKANNYPVEKDRYISCSESDLCWYIISLDSETLSLSYMSRGNTLTYKKVKE
;
A
#
# COMPACT_ATOMS: atom_id res chain seq x y z
N MET A 1 -43.47 -28.55 -33.70
CA MET A 1 -43.81 -28.65 -32.26
C MET A 1 -43.47 -30.08 -31.86
N PHE A 2 -42.47 -30.40 -31.04
CA PHE A 2 -42.12 -29.87 -29.73
C PHE A 2 -40.61 -29.97 -29.49
N PHE A 3 -40.06 -28.92 -28.88
CA PHE A 3 -38.70 -28.85 -28.33
C PHE A 3 -38.58 -29.75 -27.09
N GLY A 4 -37.51 -30.55 -27.02
CA GLY A 4 -37.11 -31.26 -25.81
C GLY A 4 -36.23 -30.37 -24.93
N PHE A 5 -36.78 -29.96 -23.79
CA PHE A 5 -36.12 -29.17 -22.75
C PHE A 5 -35.12 -30.01 -21.93
N PHE A 6 -33.93 -29.44 -21.69
CA PHE A 6 -33.00 -29.89 -20.66
C PHE A 6 -33.54 -29.52 -19.27
N LEU A 7 -33.50 -30.47 -18.33
CA LEU A 7 -33.68 -30.22 -16.90
C LEU A 7 -32.41 -30.60 -16.15
N PHE A 8 -31.63 -29.63 -15.70
CA PHE A 8 -30.66 -29.81 -14.63
C PHE A 8 -31.34 -29.40 -13.31
N ASN A 9 -31.57 -30.41 -12.48
CA ASN A 9 -32.03 -30.28 -11.10
C ASN A 9 -30.80 -30.02 -10.20
N CYS A 10 -30.88 -28.98 -9.38
CA CYS A 10 -29.84 -28.59 -8.42
C CYS A 10 -30.33 -28.98 -7.01
N GLY A 11 -29.45 -29.57 -6.20
CA GLY A 11 -29.72 -29.85 -4.79
C GLY A 11 -28.55 -30.54 -4.07
N SER A 12 -27.75 -29.78 -3.32
CA SER A 12 -26.72 -30.25 -2.38
C SER A 12 -27.36 -30.79 -1.08
N PRO A 13 -26.65 -31.61 -0.24
CA PRO A 13 -25.89 -31.02 0.88
C PRO A 13 -24.69 -31.83 1.46
N SER A 14 -23.77 -31.06 2.07
CA SER A 14 -23.01 -31.25 3.34
C SER A 14 -22.07 -32.45 3.65
N GLU A 15 -20.80 -32.08 3.88
CA GLU A 15 -19.74 -32.54 4.83
C GLU A 15 -19.70 -33.97 5.44
N LYS A 16 -18.54 -34.64 5.31
CA LYS A 16 -17.57 -34.88 6.42
C LYS A 16 -16.31 -35.68 6.02
N SER A 17 -15.15 -35.11 6.38
CA SER A 17 -13.93 -35.69 6.99
C SER A 17 -13.27 -36.95 6.40
N SER A 18 -11.99 -36.83 6.00
CA SER A 18 -10.88 -37.64 6.56
C SER A 18 -9.51 -37.22 6.01
N THR A 19 -8.54 -37.13 6.92
CA THR A 19 -7.12 -36.80 6.75
C THR A 19 -6.37 -37.85 5.94
N GLN A 20 -5.58 -37.43 4.93
CA GLN A 20 -4.34 -38.12 4.54
C GLN A 20 -3.25 -37.13 4.10
N THR A 21 -2.14 -37.20 4.81
CA THR A 21 -0.82 -36.62 4.57
C THR A 21 -0.29 -37.00 3.20
N ASN A 22 0.27 -36.04 2.45
CA ASN A 22 1.40 -36.29 1.56
C ASN A 22 2.28 -35.04 1.51
N ASN A 23 3.54 -35.24 1.89
CA ASN A 23 4.63 -34.31 1.66
C ASN A 23 4.81 -34.17 0.15
N ASP A 24 4.65 -32.96 -0.36
CA ASP A 24 5.24 -32.56 -1.63
C ASP A 24 6.21 -31.41 -1.34
N ASP A 25 7.48 -31.78 -1.39
CA ASP A 25 8.64 -30.91 -1.35
C ASP A 25 8.66 -30.11 -2.65
N SER A 26 7.84 -29.06 -2.71
CA SER A 26 7.95 -28.04 -3.74
C SER A 26 8.70 -26.85 -3.15
N LEU A 27 9.97 -26.80 -3.52
CA LEU A 27 10.86 -25.66 -3.44
C LEU A 27 10.15 -24.40 -3.99
N LYS A 28 9.40 -23.71 -3.13
CA LYS A 28 8.96 -22.34 -3.40
C LYS A 28 10.21 -21.49 -3.26
N ASN A 29 10.80 -21.15 -4.40
CA ASN A 29 11.75 -20.06 -4.52
C ASN A 29 11.20 -18.87 -3.73
N ASN A 30 11.79 -18.61 -2.55
CA ASN A 30 11.56 -17.40 -1.78
C ASN A 30 12.14 -16.22 -2.57
N THR A 31 11.45 -15.79 -3.63
CA THR A 31 11.39 -14.36 -3.91
C THR A 31 10.72 -13.75 -2.70
N VAL A 32 11.53 -13.28 -1.75
CA VAL A 32 11.07 -12.38 -0.70
C VAL A 32 10.47 -11.19 -1.45
N SER A 33 9.16 -11.20 -1.61
CA SER A 33 8.39 -10.06 -2.06
C SER A 33 8.53 -9.02 -0.97
N THR A 34 9.53 -8.16 -1.07
CA THR A 34 9.71 -7.04 -0.15
C THR A 34 8.43 -6.21 -0.19
N SER A 35 7.76 -6.08 0.95
CA SER A 35 6.52 -5.32 1.01
C SER A 35 6.81 -3.83 0.80
N ASN A 36 5.82 -3.06 0.36
CA ASN A 36 5.96 -1.60 0.31
C ASN A 36 6.29 -1.02 1.69
N MET A 37 5.80 -1.65 2.77
CA MET A 37 6.14 -1.25 4.14
C MET A 37 7.65 -1.35 4.39
N ASP A 38 8.29 -2.44 3.96
CA ASP A 38 9.73 -2.64 4.12
C ASP A 38 10.53 -1.67 3.24
N LEU A 39 10.09 -1.46 1.99
CA LEU A 39 10.77 -0.54 1.06
C LEU A 39 10.69 0.92 1.53
N LEU A 40 9.58 1.34 2.13
CA LEU A 40 9.38 2.70 2.63
C LEU A 40 10.35 3.07 3.76
N GLN A 41 10.74 2.11 4.61
CA GLN A 41 11.55 2.39 5.79
C GLN A 41 12.83 3.16 5.48
N GLY A 42 13.16 4.15 6.30
CA GLY A 42 14.37 4.97 6.18
C GLY A 42 14.10 6.43 5.86
N LYS A 43 15.17 7.16 5.55
CA LYS A 43 15.16 8.59 5.28
C LYS A 43 15.19 8.87 3.78
N TRP A 44 14.36 9.81 3.37
CA TRP A 44 14.15 10.24 1.99
C TRP A 44 14.34 11.75 1.92
N GLN A 45 15.05 12.23 0.91
CA GLN A 45 15.25 13.65 0.64
C GLN A 45 14.51 14.02 -0.64
N SER A 46 13.74 15.10 -0.61
CA SER A 46 13.04 15.58 -1.81
C SER A 46 14.05 15.94 -2.90
N THR A 47 13.71 15.61 -4.15
CA THR A 47 14.54 15.96 -5.31
C THR A 47 14.38 17.42 -5.72
N ASP A 48 13.24 18.02 -5.37
CA ASP A 48 12.86 19.37 -5.78
C ASP A 48 13.24 20.40 -4.70
N ASP A 49 13.17 20.00 -3.43
CA ASP A 49 13.59 20.79 -2.28
C ASP A 49 14.54 19.97 -1.40
N LYS A 50 15.84 20.30 -1.47
CA LYS A 50 16.88 19.59 -0.72
C LYS A 50 16.78 19.78 0.79
N THR A 51 15.97 20.73 1.25
CA THR A 51 15.74 20.96 2.68
C THR A 51 14.61 20.11 3.24
N ASN A 52 13.74 19.55 2.38
CA ASN A 52 12.64 18.70 2.78
C ASN A 52 13.11 17.24 2.92
N PHE A 53 12.85 16.68 4.11
CA PHE A 53 13.12 15.28 4.42
C PHE A 53 11.86 14.57 4.91
N LEU A 54 11.67 13.36 4.42
CA LEU A 54 10.62 12.45 4.82
C LEU A 54 11.25 11.18 5.40
N VAL A 55 10.82 10.75 6.58
CA VAL A 55 11.34 9.57 7.27
C VAL A 55 10.20 8.63 7.57
N PHE A 56 10.34 7.37 7.18
CA PHE A 56 9.46 6.30 7.60
C PHE A 56 10.21 5.41 8.60
N GLU A 57 9.67 5.30 9.81
CA GLU A 57 10.24 4.47 10.87
C GLU A 57 9.11 3.68 11.54
N LYS A 58 9.09 2.37 11.32
CA LYS A 58 7.96 1.50 11.65
C LYS A 58 6.70 2.03 10.96
N ASN A 59 5.71 2.46 11.74
CA ASN A 59 4.45 3.06 11.30
C ASN A 59 4.41 4.59 11.50
N HIS A 60 5.56 5.23 11.74
CA HIS A 60 5.64 6.69 11.82
C HIS A 60 6.11 7.27 10.49
N ARG A 61 5.39 8.30 10.02
CA ARG A 61 5.77 9.18 8.92
C ARG A 61 6.18 10.50 9.54
N LYS A 62 7.45 10.85 9.39
CA LYS A 62 8.01 12.09 9.92
C LYS A 62 8.45 12.99 8.78
N GLU A 63 8.05 14.25 8.81
CA GLU A 63 8.43 15.24 7.82
C GLU A 63 9.11 16.44 8.49
N ILE A 64 10.11 17.01 7.83
CA ILE A 64 10.70 18.29 8.20
C ILE A 64 11.13 19.03 6.94
N VAL A 65 10.99 20.36 6.96
CA VAL A 65 11.53 21.28 5.95
C VAL A 65 12.30 22.40 6.65
N GLU A 66 13.20 23.06 5.93
CA GLU A 66 13.89 24.24 6.49
C GLU A 66 12.89 25.29 6.98
N GLY A 67 13.13 25.80 8.19
CA GLY A 67 12.25 26.75 8.86
C GLY A 67 11.24 26.13 9.83
N MET A 68 11.08 24.80 9.84
CA MET A 68 10.38 24.11 10.93
C MET A 68 11.28 23.94 12.15
N GLU A 69 10.74 24.16 13.34
CA GLU A 69 11.44 23.91 14.61
C GLU A 69 11.32 22.44 15.05
N ASN A 70 10.24 21.77 14.68
CA ASN A 70 9.92 20.40 15.07
C ASN A 70 9.60 19.55 13.84
N TRP A 71 9.74 18.23 13.99
CA TRP A 71 9.27 17.29 12.99
C TRP A 71 7.74 17.17 13.08
N ASP A 72 7.08 17.15 11.93
CA ASP A 72 5.70 16.68 11.82
C ASP A 72 5.74 15.16 11.87
N ASP A 73 5.31 14.56 12.98
CA ASP A 73 5.34 13.12 13.24
C ASP A 73 3.91 12.60 13.39
N GLU A 74 3.53 11.63 12.56
CA GLU A 74 2.20 11.04 12.57
C GLU A 74 2.25 9.53 12.29
N ILE A 75 1.24 8.81 12.78
CA ILE A 75 1.06 7.40 12.44
C ILE A 75 0.48 7.30 11.03
N PHE A 76 1.10 6.44 10.20
CA PHE A 76 0.57 6.06 8.91
C PHE A 76 0.23 4.58 8.86
N GLU A 77 -0.71 4.26 7.98
CA GLU A 77 -1.04 2.88 7.62
C GLU A 77 -0.97 2.70 6.11
N LEU A 78 -0.49 1.52 5.68
CA LEU A 78 -0.62 1.10 4.30
C LEU A 78 -1.98 0.45 4.09
N GLN A 79 -2.69 0.94 3.08
CA GLN A 79 -4.04 0.54 2.76
C GLN A 79 -4.17 0.26 1.26
N ASP A 80 -5.27 -0.37 0.87
CA ASP A 80 -5.62 -0.60 -0.53
C ASP A 80 -6.43 0.54 -1.16
N HIS A 81 -6.84 1.52 -0.35
CA HIS A 81 -7.49 2.77 -0.75
C HIS A 81 -7.28 3.85 0.31
N CYS A 82 -7.61 5.11 0.00
CA CYS A 82 -7.63 6.19 0.99
C CYS A 82 -8.77 6.02 1.97
N LEU A 83 -8.46 6.06 3.26
CA LEU A 83 -9.46 6.07 4.34
C LEU A 83 -9.94 7.49 4.70
N ASN A 84 -9.21 8.49 4.23
CA ASN A 84 -9.41 9.92 4.50
C ASN A 84 -10.73 10.43 3.89
N GLU A 85 -11.51 11.18 4.69
CA GLU A 85 -12.87 11.61 4.30
C GLU A 85 -12.85 12.50 3.05
N SER A 86 -11.81 13.32 2.93
CA SER A 86 -11.59 14.23 1.81
C SER A 86 -11.40 13.54 0.45
N ASP A 87 -10.99 12.26 0.45
CA ASP A 87 -10.61 11.53 -0.77
C ASP A 87 -11.53 10.34 -1.11
N LYS A 88 -12.56 10.05 -0.29
CA LYS A 88 -13.50 8.93 -0.48
C LYS A 88 -14.28 8.95 -1.80
N ALA A 89 -14.41 10.10 -2.44
CA ALA A 89 -15.17 10.26 -3.68
C ALA A 89 -14.35 9.98 -4.95
N ASN A 90 -13.04 9.75 -4.82
CA ASN A 90 -12.18 9.60 -5.96
C ASN A 90 -12.15 8.12 -6.42
N ASN A 91 -12.57 7.85 -7.66
CA ASN A 91 -12.65 6.50 -8.26
C ASN A 91 -11.27 5.88 -8.56
N TYR A 92 -10.35 5.91 -7.60
CA TYR A 92 -9.05 5.28 -7.75
C TYR A 92 -9.13 3.76 -7.61
N PRO A 93 -8.23 3.02 -8.28
CA PRO A 93 -8.21 1.57 -8.17
C PRO A 93 -7.88 1.12 -6.74
N VAL A 94 -8.48 0.01 -6.32
CA VAL A 94 -8.11 -0.63 -5.06
C VAL A 94 -6.82 -1.42 -5.29
N GLU A 95 -5.74 -0.99 -4.67
CA GLU A 95 -4.40 -1.57 -4.86
C GLU A 95 -3.71 -1.78 -3.52
N LYS A 96 -3.51 -3.05 -3.16
CA LYS A 96 -2.93 -3.43 -1.86
C LYS A 96 -1.61 -2.71 -1.58
N ASP A 97 -1.53 -2.14 -0.38
CA ASP A 97 -0.35 -1.47 0.19
C ASP A 97 0.17 -0.30 -0.67
N ARG A 98 -0.70 0.33 -1.48
CA ARG A 98 -0.35 1.48 -2.35
C ARG A 98 -0.76 2.83 -1.78
N TYR A 99 -1.56 2.85 -0.71
CA TYR A 99 -2.06 4.07 -0.11
C TYR A 99 -1.45 4.24 1.27
N ILE A 100 -0.85 5.39 1.53
CA ILE A 100 -0.37 5.81 2.84
C ILE A 100 -1.45 6.72 3.41
N SER A 101 -2.22 6.22 4.37
CA SER A 101 -3.24 6.99 5.06
C SER A 101 -2.71 7.45 6.41
N CYS A 102 -2.79 8.76 6.65
CA CYS A 102 -2.48 9.38 7.93
C CYS A 102 -3.79 9.91 8.54
N SER A 103 -4.25 9.29 9.63
CA SER A 103 -5.56 9.62 10.21
C SER A 103 -5.57 10.93 10.98
N GLU A 104 -4.41 11.36 11.51
CA GLU A 104 -4.32 12.56 12.35
C GLU A 104 -4.44 13.85 11.53
N SER A 105 -3.83 13.88 10.34
CA SER A 105 -3.78 15.04 9.45
C SER A 105 -4.83 15.02 8.32
N ASP A 106 -5.65 13.97 8.27
CA ASP A 106 -6.51 13.63 7.12
C ASP A 106 -5.76 13.57 5.77
N LEU A 107 -4.45 13.28 5.77
CA LEU A 107 -3.66 13.13 4.54
C LEU A 107 -3.73 11.70 3.98
N CYS A 108 -3.91 11.61 2.67
CA CYS A 108 -3.71 10.37 1.92
C CYS A 108 -2.73 10.56 0.77
N TRP A 109 -1.77 9.64 0.66
CA TRP A 109 -0.79 9.61 -0.41
C TRP A 109 -0.87 8.30 -1.19
N TYR A 110 -0.82 8.39 -2.52
CA TYR A 110 -0.68 7.22 -3.38
C TYR A 110 0.78 7.00 -3.78
N ILE A 111 1.28 5.76 -3.63
CA ILE A 111 2.62 5.36 -4.01
C ILE A 111 2.66 5.09 -5.52
N ILE A 112 3.08 6.09 -6.29
CA ILE A 112 3.27 5.99 -7.74
C ILE A 112 4.40 4.98 -8.04
N SER A 113 5.55 5.18 -7.40
CA SER A 113 6.71 4.29 -7.53
C SER A 113 7.49 4.23 -6.21
N LEU A 114 8.01 3.05 -5.91
CA LEU A 114 8.83 2.82 -4.73
C LEU A 114 9.82 1.69 -5.03
N ASP A 115 11.10 1.97 -4.80
CA ASP A 115 12.18 1.00 -4.86
C ASP A 115 13.22 1.30 -3.75
N SER A 116 14.41 0.68 -3.82
CA SER A 116 15.46 0.87 -2.80
C SER A 116 16.10 2.26 -2.79
N GLU A 117 15.94 3.05 -3.86
CA GLU A 117 16.60 4.35 -4.06
C GLU A 117 15.61 5.50 -4.31
N THR A 118 14.42 5.23 -4.84
CA THR A 118 13.44 6.25 -5.24
C THR A 118 12.06 6.03 -4.64
N LEU A 119 11.41 7.14 -4.33
CA LEU A 119 10.03 7.19 -3.86
C LEU A 119 9.30 8.33 -4.58
N SER A 120 8.14 8.02 -5.15
CA SER A 120 7.23 9.00 -5.75
C SER A 120 5.84 8.85 -5.16
N LEU A 121 5.32 9.96 -4.64
CA LEU A 121 4.03 10.04 -3.96
C LEU A 121 3.12 11.03 -4.69
N SER A 122 1.86 10.68 -4.88
CA SER A 122 0.81 11.62 -5.31
C SER A 122 -0.05 11.99 -4.11
N TYR A 123 -0.21 13.28 -3.83
CA TYR A 123 -1.20 13.72 -2.86
C TYR A 123 -2.60 13.55 -3.46
N MET A 124 -3.48 12.86 -2.76
CA MET A 124 -4.74 12.41 -3.36
C MET A 124 -5.75 13.54 -3.55
N SER A 125 -5.75 14.56 -2.68
CA SER A 125 -6.73 15.64 -2.75
C SER A 125 -6.43 16.71 -3.80
N ARG A 126 -5.16 16.86 -4.24
CA ARG A 126 -4.76 17.88 -5.24
C ARG A 126 -3.97 17.33 -6.42
N GLY A 127 -3.51 16.08 -6.37
CA GLY A 127 -2.74 15.43 -7.44
C GLY A 127 -1.29 15.91 -7.57
N ASN A 128 -0.76 16.69 -6.62
CA ASN A 128 0.66 17.06 -6.65
C ASN A 128 1.54 15.85 -6.40
N THR A 129 2.52 15.66 -7.28
CA THR A 129 3.51 14.59 -7.17
C THR A 129 4.74 15.11 -6.43
N LEU A 130 5.17 14.39 -5.40
CA LEU A 130 6.42 14.60 -4.70
C LEU A 130 7.36 13.45 -5.02
N THR A 131 8.63 13.77 -5.28
CA THR A 131 9.66 12.78 -5.59
C THR A 131 10.84 12.91 -4.65
N TYR A 132 11.36 11.76 -4.24
CA TYR A 132 12.40 11.66 -3.23
C TYR A 132 13.46 10.65 -3.62
N LYS A 133 14.67 10.87 -3.11
CA LYS A 133 15.76 9.90 -3.12
C LYS A 133 16.07 9.41 -1.72
N LYS A 134 16.35 8.11 -1.61
CA LYS A 134 16.82 7.48 -0.38
C LYS A 134 18.13 8.13 0.04
N VAL A 135 18.23 8.55 1.30
CA VAL A 135 19.48 9.01 1.89
C VAL A 135 20.29 7.77 2.28
N LYS A 136 21.48 7.62 1.71
CA LYS A 136 22.44 6.58 2.10
C LYS A 136 23.11 7.04 3.40
N GLU A 137 23.14 6.16 4.40
CA GLU A 137 23.91 6.38 5.64
C GLU A 137 25.41 6.47 5.37
#